data_AF-A0A955RXF9-F1
#
_entry.id   AF-A0A955RXF9-F1
#
_cell.length_a   1.000
_cell.length_b   1.000
_cell.length_c   1.000
_cell.angle_alpha   90.00
_cell.angle_beta   90.00
_cell.angle_gamma   90.00
#
_symmetry.space_group_name_H-M   'P 1'
#
loop_
_entity.id
_entity.type
_entity.pdbx_description
1 polymer ?
#
loop_
_entity_poly.entity_id
_entity_poly.type
_entity_poly.pdbx_seq_one_letter_code
_entity_poly.pdbx_strand_id
1 'polypeptide(L)'
;MLRKLRQGQSTLEYLVLIIVILGAFLAMQLYFRRGIQGRWKSTLDDLGDQYDPRFANTRVRHTLITTTDTQIIAHDTTDGTWTERIDNTNSVERKTGYMSVDSY
;
A
#
# COMPACT_ATOMS: atom_id res chain seq x y z
N MET A 1 -32.75 13.20 66.66
CA MET A 1 -31.34 13.09 66.23
C MET A 1 -31.08 11.65 65.78
N LEU A 2 -31.29 11.33 64.50
CA LEU A 2 -31.20 9.94 64.00
C LEU A 2 -29.73 9.55 63.75
N ARG A 3 -29.26 8.50 64.45
CA ARG A 3 -27.94 7.89 64.21
C ARG A 3 -27.89 7.31 62.79
N LYS A 4 -27.08 7.91 61.90
CA LYS A 4 -26.77 7.32 60.59
C LYS A 4 -26.01 6.00 60.78
N LEU A 5 -26.65 4.88 60.47
CA LEU A 5 -26.03 3.56 60.39
C LEU A 5 -25.11 3.50 59.16
N ARG A 6 -23.83 3.86 59.34
CA ARG A 6 -22.82 3.92 58.27
C ARG A 6 -22.34 2.57 57.74
N GLN A 7 -22.70 1.45 58.38
CA GLN A 7 -22.06 0.13 58.17
C GLN A 7 -22.53 -0.65 56.93
N GLY A 8 -23.52 -0.17 56.15
CA GLY A 8 -23.92 -0.79 54.89
C GLY A 8 -23.58 0.01 53.63
N GLN A 9 -23.37 1.33 53.75
CA GLN A 9 -23.19 2.22 52.61
C GLN A 9 -21.88 1.97 51.86
N SER A 10 -20.77 1.80 52.60
CA SER A 10 -19.45 1.55 52.01
C SER A 10 -19.38 0.22 51.26
N THR A 11 -20.02 -0.84 51.76
CA THR A 11 -20.11 -2.13 51.04
C THR A 11 -20.84 -1.99 49.71
N LEU A 12 -21.91 -1.17 49.67
CA LEU A 12 -22.66 -0.89 48.45
C LEU A 12 -21.82 -0.07 47.45
N GLU A 13 -21.08 0.93 47.93
CA GLU A 13 -20.14 1.72 47.09
C GLU A 13 -19.06 0.83 46.45
N TYR A 14 -18.45 -0.08 47.20
CA TYR A 14 -17.49 -1.06 46.65
C TYR A 14 -18.12 -2.00 45.62
N LEU A 15 -19.35 -2.48 45.86
CA LEU A 15 -20.05 -3.38 44.96
C LEU A 15 -20.39 -2.70 43.63
N VAL A 16 -20.83 -1.44 43.66
CA VAL A 16 -21.05 -0.61 42.46
C VAL A 16 -19.74 -0.38 41.69
N LEU A 17 -18.64 -0.05 42.37
CA LEU A 17 -17.32 0.10 41.74
C LEU A 17 -16.87 -1.18 41.02
N ILE A 18 -17.03 -2.34 41.66
CA ILE A 18 -16.69 -3.64 41.06
C ILE A 18 -17.52 -3.90 39.79
N ILE A 19 -18.83 -3.64 39.80
CA ILE A 19 -19.70 -3.80 38.63
C ILE A 19 -19.24 -2.90 37.47
N VAL A 20 -18.91 -1.63 37.74
CA VAL A 20 -18.42 -0.69 36.72
C VAL A 20 -17.10 -1.17 36.10
N ILE A 21 -16.16 -1.65 36.93
CA ILE A 21 -14.87 -2.16 36.47
C ILE A 21 -15.05 -3.43 35.60
N LEU A 22 -15.89 -4.37 36.04
CA LEU A 22 -16.22 -5.58 35.25
C LEU A 22 -16.90 -5.24 33.93
N GLY A 23 -17.83 -4.28 33.92
CA GLY A 23 -18.48 -3.79 32.71
C GLY A 23 -17.50 -3.18 31.71
N ALA A 24 -16.52 -2.40 32.20
CA ALA A 24 -15.46 -1.83 31.36
C ALA A 24 -14.58 -2.92 30.72
N PHE A 25 -14.19 -3.96 31.48
CA PHE A 25 -13.41 -5.08 30.94
C PHE A 25 -14.18 -5.87 29.87
N LEU A 26 -15.47 -6.15 30.08
CA LEU A 26 -16.32 -6.84 29.08
C LEU A 26 -16.48 -6.02 27.80
N ALA A 27 -16.70 -4.70 27.91
CA ALA A 27 -16.77 -3.80 26.77
C ALA A 27 -15.45 -3.76 25.98
N MET A 28 -14.32 -3.69 26.68
CA MET A 28 -12.98 -3.68 26.10
C MET A 28 -12.66 -5.00 25.39
N GLN A 29 -13.05 -6.15 25.96
CA GLN A 29 -12.91 -7.47 25.33
C GLN A 29 -13.68 -7.57 24.01
N LEU A 30 -14.90 -7.02 23.95
CA LEU A 30 -15.69 -6.97 22.72
C LEU A 30 -15.06 -6.07 21.66
N TYR A 31 -14.52 -4.92 22.06
CA TYR A 31 -13.83 -3.99 21.17
C TYR A 31 -12.59 -4.64 20.52
N PHE A 32 -11.71 -5.27 21.31
CA PHE A 32 -10.53 -5.96 20.79
C PHE A 32 -10.88 -7.09 19.83
N ARG A 33 -11.91 -7.91 20.15
CA ARG A 33 -12.37 -8.98 19.25
C ARG A 33 -12.81 -8.45 17.90
N ARG A 34 -13.60 -7.36 17.87
CA ARG A 34 -14.04 -6.70 16.63
C ARG A 34 -12.86 -6.13 15.83
N GLY A 35 -11.90 -5.49 16.50
CA GLY A 35 -10.70 -4.96 15.84
C GLY A 35 -9.85 -6.03 15.17
N ILE A 36 -9.61 -7.16 15.85
CA ILE A 36 -8.86 -8.29 15.28
C ILE A 36 -9.64 -8.94 14.13
N GLN A 37 -10.94 -9.17 14.30
CA GLN A 37 -11.79 -9.72 13.23
C GLN A 37 -11.83 -8.83 11.98
N GLY A 38 -11.90 -7.51 12.14
CA GLY A 38 -11.84 -6.56 11.03
C GLY A 38 -10.52 -6.64 10.26
N ARG A 39 -9.38 -6.70 10.97
CA ARG A 39 -8.06 -6.83 10.35
C ARG A 39 -7.85 -8.19 9.68
N TRP A 40 -8.30 -9.28 10.28
CA TRP A 40 -8.27 -10.59 9.64
C TRP A 40 -9.15 -10.64 8.40
N LYS A 41 -10.34 -10.02 8.44
CA LYS A 41 -11.18 -9.90 7.25
C LYS A 41 -10.45 -9.14 6.14
N SER A 42 -9.89 -7.94 6.40
CA SER A 42 -9.18 -7.20 5.36
C SER A 42 -8.01 -8.00 4.78
N THR A 43 -7.21 -8.69 5.61
CA THR A 43 -6.10 -9.52 5.11
C THR A 43 -6.57 -10.75 4.33
N LEU A 44 -7.75 -11.30 4.64
CA LEU A 44 -8.36 -12.39 3.85
C LEU A 44 -8.94 -11.88 2.53
N ASP A 45 -9.54 -10.69 2.52
CA ASP A 45 -10.04 -10.04 1.32
C ASP A 45 -8.87 -9.65 0.39
N ASP A 46 -7.77 -9.10 0.93
CA ASP A 46 -6.51 -8.82 0.20
C ASP A 46 -5.85 -10.11 -0.37
N LEU A 47 -6.06 -11.25 0.29
CA LEU A 47 -5.69 -12.59 -0.21
C LEU A 47 -6.72 -13.19 -1.18
N GLY A 48 -7.92 -12.63 -1.25
CA GLY A 48 -8.99 -13.03 -2.17
C GLY A 48 -8.78 -12.44 -3.56
N ASP A 49 -8.40 -11.16 -3.63
CA ASP A 49 -8.07 -10.43 -4.86
C ASP A 49 -6.68 -10.82 -5.44
N GLN A 50 -6.40 -12.12 -5.50
CA GLN A 50 -5.23 -12.66 -6.17
C GLN A 50 -5.29 -12.39 -7.67
N TYR A 51 -4.13 -12.07 -8.25
CA TYR A 51 -3.97 -11.86 -9.68
C TYR A 51 -4.30 -13.14 -10.47
N ASP A 52 -5.48 -13.18 -11.10
CA ASP A 52 -5.85 -14.22 -12.05
C ASP A 52 -5.52 -13.78 -13.49
N PRO A 53 -4.47 -14.34 -14.13
CA PRO A 53 -4.09 -13.99 -15.50
C PRO A 53 -5.14 -14.42 -16.56
N ARG A 54 -6.18 -15.16 -16.19
CA ARG A 54 -7.24 -15.65 -17.08
C ARG A 54 -8.46 -14.73 -17.13
N PHE A 55 -8.61 -13.82 -16.16
CA PHE A 55 -9.72 -12.83 -16.10
C PHE A 55 -9.24 -11.37 -15.93
N ALA A 56 -7.92 -11.13 -15.82
CA ALA A 56 -7.39 -9.78 -15.64
C ALA A 56 -7.44 -8.92 -16.92
N ASN A 57 -8.28 -7.87 -16.92
CA ASN A 57 -8.22 -6.79 -17.89
C ASN A 57 -6.91 -6.01 -17.73
N THR A 58 -5.89 -6.40 -18.49
CA THR A 58 -4.50 -5.99 -18.24
C THR A 58 -4.10 -4.88 -19.22
N ARG A 59 -3.81 -3.69 -18.67
CA ARG A 59 -3.25 -2.57 -19.44
C ARG A 59 -1.73 -2.74 -19.58
N VAL A 60 -1.30 -3.28 -20.72
CA VAL A 60 0.11 -3.44 -21.04
C VAL A 60 0.72 -2.10 -21.43
N ARG A 61 1.80 -1.71 -20.74
CA ARG A 61 2.65 -0.56 -21.08
C ARG A 61 4.09 -1.00 -21.22
N HIS A 62 4.51 -1.24 -22.46
CA HIS A 62 5.91 -1.38 -22.83
C HIS A 62 6.49 0.01 -23.13
N THR A 63 7.72 0.28 -22.69
CA THR A 63 8.43 1.54 -22.95
C THR A 63 9.91 1.23 -23.04
N LEU A 64 10.35 0.95 -24.26
CA LEU A 64 11.74 0.92 -24.66
C LEU A 64 12.19 2.40 -24.73
N ILE A 65 13.19 2.79 -23.95
CA ILE A 65 13.75 4.15 -23.96
C ILE A 65 15.12 4.07 -24.56
N THR A 66 15.34 4.86 -25.60
CA THR A 66 16.60 4.87 -26.30
C THR A 66 16.70 6.38 -26.84
N THR A 67 17.81 7.15 -26.66
CA THR A 67 18.08 8.57 -27.08
C THR A 67 19.41 8.80 -27.88
N THR A 68 19.39 9.38 -29.09
CA THR A 68 20.58 9.60 -29.97
C THR A 68 21.15 11.03 -29.89
N ASP A 69 22.48 11.14 -29.76
CA ASP A 69 23.32 12.34 -29.69
C ASP A 69 24.57 12.13 -30.59
N THR A 70 24.62 12.82 -31.73
CA THR A 70 25.78 12.84 -32.63
C THR A 70 26.59 14.10 -32.40
N GLN A 71 27.90 13.94 -32.19
CA GLN A 71 28.87 15.03 -32.05
C GLN A 71 29.90 14.93 -33.17
N ILE A 72 30.33 16.07 -33.72
CA ILE A 72 31.40 16.11 -34.73
C ILE A 72 32.45 17.12 -34.25
N ILE A 73 33.68 16.65 -34.06
CA ILE A 73 34.80 17.42 -33.52
C ILE A 73 35.77 17.68 -34.69
N ALA A 74 36.03 18.96 -34.97
CA ALA A 74 36.99 19.36 -35.99
C ALA A 74 38.38 19.60 -35.36
N HIS A 75 39.40 18.98 -35.93
CA HIS A 75 40.80 19.15 -35.58
C HIS A 75 41.51 19.85 -36.73
N ASP A 76 41.96 21.08 -36.51
CA ASP A 76 42.77 21.78 -37.50
C ASP A 76 44.24 21.39 -37.33
N THR A 77 44.87 20.93 -38.41
CA THR A 77 46.27 20.50 -38.45
C THR A 77 47.01 21.23 -39.56
N THR A 78 48.35 21.26 -39.51
CA THR A 78 49.16 22.07 -40.42
C THR A 78 48.94 21.77 -41.91
N ASP A 79 48.51 20.56 -42.25
CA ASP A 79 48.21 20.11 -43.62
C ASP A 79 46.70 20.08 -43.95
N GLY A 80 45.85 20.62 -43.08
CA GLY A 80 44.40 20.79 -43.28
C GLY A 80 43.53 20.36 -42.10
N THR A 81 42.22 20.58 -42.24
CA THR A 81 41.23 20.28 -41.21
C THR A 81 40.69 18.85 -41.33
N TRP A 82 40.75 18.10 -40.23
CA TRP A 82 40.17 16.77 -40.07
C TRP A 82 38.92 16.83 -39.18
N THR A 83 38.00 15.86 -39.31
CA THR A 83 36.81 15.79 -38.45
C THR A 83 36.59 14.37 -37.91
N GLU A 84 36.50 14.24 -36.60
CA GLU A 84 36.03 13.04 -35.91
C GLU A 84 34.51 13.13 -35.69
N ARG A 85 33.81 11.99 -35.73
CA ARG A 85 32.37 11.89 -35.42
C ARG A 85 32.15 10.87 -34.30
N ILE A 86 31.46 11.30 -33.26
CA ILE A 86 31.06 10.49 -32.11
C ILE A 86 29.54 10.31 -32.18
N ASP A 87 29.05 9.07 -32.19
CA ASP A 87 27.62 8.75 -32.21
C ASP A 87 27.20 8.03 -30.93
N ASN A 88 26.71 8.79 -29.95
CA ASN A 88 25.84 8.23 -28.92
C ASN A 88 24.48 7.98 -29.59
N THR A 89 23.96 6.75 -29.58
CA THR A 89 22.72 6.41 -30.31
C THR A 89 21.77 5.68 -29.43
N ASN A 90 20.53 6.14 -29.38
CA ASN A 90 19.43 5.35 -28.91
C ASN A 90 18.01 5.93 -29.41
N SER A 91 16.92 5.13 -29.57
CA SER A 91 15.50 5.49 -29.99
C SER A 91 14.27 5.07 -29.08
N VAL A 92 13.41 5.97 -28.55
CA VAL A 92 12.30 5.62 -27.60
C VAL A 92 11.06 5.01 -28.28
N GLU A 93 10.79 3.72 -28.08
CA GLU A 93 9.58 3.02 -28.55
C GLU A 93 8.60 2.70 -27.39
N ARG A 94 7.34 3.15 -27.50
CA ARG A 94 6.28 2.83 -26.53
C ARG A 94 5.18 2.00 -27.19
N LYS A 95 4.97 0.77 -26.69
CA LYS A 95 3.86 -0.09 -27.09
C LYS A 95 2.87 -0.20 -25.94
N THR A 96 1.69 0.39 -26.14
CA THR A 96 0.58 0.34 -25.16
C THR A 96 -0.60 -0.41 -25.76
N GLY A 97 -1.31 -1.17 -24.94
CA GLY A 97 -2.48 -1.91 -25.38
C GLY A 97 -3.26 -2.51 -24.21
N TYR A 98 -4.44 -2.98 -24.53
CA TYR A 98 -5.28 -3.76 -23.62
C TYR A 98 -5.24 -5.21 -24.08
N MET A 99 -5.06 -6.14 -23.14
CA MET A 99 -5.30 -7.55 -23.37
C MET A 99 -6.44 -8.02 -22.46
N SER A 100 -7.39 -8.70 -23.08
CA SER A 100 -8.41 -9.48 -22.39
C SER A 100 -8.13 -10.93 -22.75
N VAL A 101 -7.87 -11.76 -21.73
CA VAL A 101 -7.97 -13.21 -21.86
C VAL A 101 -9.41 -13.55 -21.50
N ASP A 102 -10.05 -14.37 -22.34
CA ASP A 102 -11.38 -14.90 -22.07
C ASP A 102 -11.28 -16.42 -21.93
N SER A 103 -12.02 -17.01 -21.00
CA SER A 103 -12.04 -18.47 -20.83
C SER A 103 -13.13 -19.07 -21.70
N TYR A 104 -12.80 -20.15 -22.40
CA TYR A 104 -13.80 -21.12 -22.86
C TYR A 104 -14.59 -21.71 -21.67
#